data_AF-A0A8S9DTL1-F1
#
_entry.id   AF-A0A8S9DTL1-F1
#
_cell.length_a   1.000
_cell.length_b   1.000
_cell.length_c   1.000
_cell.angle_alpha   90.00
_cell.angle_beta   90.00
_cell.angle_gamma   90.00
#
_symmetry.space_group_name_H-M   'P 1'
#
loop_
_entity.id
_entity.type
_entity.pdbx_description
1 polymer ?
#
loop_
_entity_poly.entity_id
_entity_poly.type
_entity_poly.pdbx_seq_one_letter_code
_entity_poly.pdbx_strand_id
1 'polypeptide(L)'
;MRIDVDRPLLKSLLLIGAVVEARDAYTGGRLWRVSRFSRLLAEQAGLSGDEIARISVGGFLHDLGKVGVPDAIVNKPARLTNDEYDIIKTHPAIGEGRIAEHPLAVLAQDAIRHHHERVDGGGIRIDLARPKFRWKRALCRLRTFLTR
;
A
#
# COMPACT_ATOMS: atom_id res chain seq x y z
N MET A 1 15.32 -8.18 14.41
CA MET A 1 14.50 -7.40 15.36
C MET A 1 13.15 -8.09 15.35
N ARG A 2 12.88 -9.02 16.29
CA ARG A 2 11.58 -9.71 16.33
C ARG A 2 10.50 -8.66 16.56
N ILE A 3 9.63 -8.46 15.58
CA ILE A 3 8.46 -7.61 15.78
C ILE A 3 7.45 -8.45 16.57
N ASP A 4 7.34 -8.18 17.86
CA ASP A 4 6.24 -8.71 18.66
C ASP A 4 4.99 -7.89 18.32
N VAL A 5 4.06 -8.50 17.59
CA VAL A 5 2.88 -7.80 17.09
C VAL A 5 1.72 -8.07 18.04
N ASP A 6 1.34 -7.02 18.78
CA ASP A 6 0.13 -7.05 19.58
C ASP A 6 -1.10 -7.30 18.69
N ARG A 7 -1.83 -8.39 18.97
CA ARG A 7 -2.95 -8.86 18.15
C ARG A 7 -4.07 -7.81 18.06
N PRO A 8 -4.54 -7.21 19.17
CA PRO A 8 -5.40 -6.03 19.16
C PRO A 8 -4.96 -4.91 18.20
N LEU A 9 -3.68 -4.48 18.26
CA LEU A 9 -3.18 -3.41 17.41
C LEU A 9 -3.10 -3.80 15.93
N LEU A 10 -2.81 -5.07 15.64
CA LEU A 10 -2.86 -5.55 14.26
C LEU A 10 -4.30 -5.57 13.73
N LYS A 11 -5.27 -6.00 14.56
CA LYS A 11 -6.67 -6.00 14.18
C LYS A 11 -7.20 -4.59 13.94
N SER A 12 -6.85 -3.61 14.78
CA SER A 12 -7.25 -2.22 14.56
C SER A 12 -6.70 -1.70 13.23
N LEU A 13 -5.43 -2.00 12.94
CA LEU A 13 -4.81 -1.56 11.70
C LEU A 13 -5.49 -2.16 10.45
N LEU A 14 -5.76 -3.47 10.46
CA LEU A 14 -6.44 -4.15 9.36
C LEU A 14 -7.89 -3.66 9.20
N LEU A 15 -8.57 -3.34 10.30
CA LEU A 15 -9.93 -2.79 10.26
C LEU A 15 -9.96 -1.42 9.55
N ILE A 16 -8.99 -0.55 9.82
CA ILE A 16 -8.88 0.75 9.15
C ILE A 16 -8.74 0.55 7.63
N GLY A 17 -7.87 -0.36 7.19
CA GLY A 17 -7.73 -0.69 5.77
C GLY A 17 -9.03 -1.20 5.15
N ALA A 18 -9.74 -2.10 5.84
CA ALA A 18 -11.02 -2.64 5.38
C ALA A 18 -12.10 -1.56 5.25
N VAL A 19 -12.14 -0.57 6.16
CA VAL A 19 -13.07 0.57 6.06
C VAL A 19 -12.78 1.42 4.83
N VAL A 20 -11.50 1.62 4.48
CA VAL A 20 -11.15 2.34 3.24
C VAL A 20 -11.51 1.53 2.00
N GLU A 21 -11.30 0.22 1.99
CA GLU A 21 -11.75 -0.66 0.88
C GLU A 21 -13.26 -0.62 0.69
N ALA A 22 -14.05 -0.53 1.76
CA ALA A 22 -15.50 -0.47 1.68
C ALA A 22 -16.04 0.79 0.96
N ARG A 23 -15.23 1.86 0.83
CA ARG A 23 -15.58 3.07 0.05
C ARG A 23 -15.30 2.93 -1.43
N ASP A 24 -14.40 2.03 -1.80
CA ASP A 24 -14.10 1.71 -3.18
C ASP A 24 -15.25 0.83 -3.72
N ALA A 25 -15.81 1.18 -4.88
CA ALA A 25 -16.89 0.42 -5.52
C ALA A 25 -16.51 -1.05 -5.74
N TYR A 26 -15.21 -1.36 -5.69
CA TYR A 26 -14.66 -2.70 -5.70
C TYR A 26 -14.73 -3.37 -4.31
N THR A 27 -15.89 -3.96 -3.98
CA THR A 27 -16.17 -4.60 -2.69
C THR A 27 -15.63 -6.04 -2.51
N GLY A 28 -14.60 -6.42 -3.28
CA GLY A 28 -14.26 -7.83 -3.54
C GLY A 28 -13.04 -8.41 -2.82
N GLY A 29 -12.55 -7.86 -1.71
CA GLY A 29 -11.36 -8.40 -1.01
C GLY A 29 -10.05 -8.23 -1.79
N ARG A 30 -9.93 -7.12 -2.51
CA ARG A 30 -8.71 -6.71 -3.23
C ARG A 30 -7.54 -6.58 -2.27
N LEU A 31 -7.71 -5.95 -1.12
CA LEU A 31 -6.63 -5.76 -0.14
C LEU A 31 -6.04 -7.11 0.31
N TRP A 32 -6.90 -8.10 0.55
CA TRP A 32 -6.50 -9.46 0.90
C TRP A 32 -5.73 -10.15 -0.24
N ARG A 33 -6.18 -10.02 -1.49
CA ARG A 33 -5.45 -10.59 -2.64
C ARG A 33 -4.07 -9.94 -2.81
N VAL A 34 -4.00 -8.61 -2.76
CA VAL A 34 -2.75 -7.85 -2.84
C VAL A 34 -1.78 -8.33 -1.76
N SER A 35 -2.24 -8.39 -0.51
CA SER A 35 -1.45 -8.84 0.63
C SER A 35 -0.92 -10.26 0.44
N ARG A 36 -1.80 -11.19 0.05
CA ARG A 36 -1.45 -12.60 -0.15
C ARG A 36 -0.43 -12.80 -1.27
N PHE A 37 -0.63 -12.17 -2.43
CA PHE A 37 0.32 -12.28 -3.53
C PHE A 37 1.67 -11.64 -3.20
N SER A 38 1.65 -10.53 -2.48
CA SER A 38 2.87 -9.84 -2.03
C SER A 38 3.66 -10.70 -1.06
N ARG A 39 2.98 -11.40 -0.13
CA ARG A 39 3.59 -12.42 0.75
C ARG A 39 4.24 -13.54 -0.05
N LEU A 40 3.50 -14.17 -0.98
CA LEU A 40 4.01 -15.32 -1.76
C LEU A 40 5.26 -14.94 -2.56
N LEU A 41 5.29 -13.75 -3.15
CA LEU A 41 6.45 -13.25 -3.87
C LEU A 41 7.65 -12.98 -2.93
N ALA A 42 7.39 -12.45 -1.73
CA ALA A 42 8.44 -12.23 -0.73
C ALA A 42 9.05 -13.56 -0.23
N GLU A 43 8.21 -14.58 -0.03
CA GLU A 43 8.64 -15.94 0.32
C GLU A 43 9.51 -16.55 -0.79
N GLN A 44 9.04 -16.48 -2.05
CA GLN A 44 9.78 -16.99 -3.20
C GLN A 44 11.11 -16.26 -3.41
N ALA A 45 11.19 -14.98 -3.02
CA ALA A 45 12.42 -14.19 -3.07
C ALA A 45 13.40 -14.48 -1.91
N GLY A 46 13.07 -15.40 -0.99
CA GLY A 46 13.92 -15.77 0.13
C GLY A 46 14.10 -14.66 1.17
N LEU A 47 13.11 -13.79 1.32
CA LEU A 47 13.15 -12.72 2.31
C LEU A 47 12.92 -13.25 3.73
N SER A 48 13.38 -12.49 4.73
CA SER A 48 13.19 -12.85 6.14
C SER A 48 11.72 -12.78 6.56
N GLY A 49 11.34 -13.48 7.62
CA GLY A 49 9.96 -13.44 8.16
C GLY A 49 9.48 -12.02 8.50
N ASP A 50 10.37 -11.18 9.04
CA ASP A 50 10.08 -9.78 9.33
C ASP A 50 9.80 -8.97 8.04
N GLU A 51 10.58 -9.19 6.98
CA GLU A 51 10.37 -8.55 5.67
C GLU A 51 9.06 -9.04 5.01
N ILE A 52 8.77 -10.34 5.07
CA ILE A 52 7.54 -10.93 4.54
C ILE A 52 6.31 -10.33 5.25
N ALA A 53 6.36 -10.20 6.58
CA ALA A 53 5.28 -9.60 7.35
C ALA A 53 5.02 -8.14 6.95
N ARG A 54 6.08 -7.33 6.82
CA ARG A 54 5.99 -5.93 6.35
C ARG A 54 5.40 -5.85 4.95
N ILE A 55 5.84 -6.71 4.02
CA ILE A 55 5.34 -6.72 2.64
C ILE A 55 3.85 -7.13 2.60
N SER A 56 3.45 -8.10 3.40
CA SER A 56 2.06 -8.55 3.48
C SER A 56 1.15 -7.45 4.06
N VAL A 57 1.51 -6.86 5.20
CA VAL A 57 0.73 -5.80 5.84
C VAL A 57 0.74 -4.53 4.98
N GLY A 58 1.88 -4.17 4.42
CA GLY A 58 2.01 -3.06 3.48
C GLY A 58 1.16 -3.23 2.22
N GLY A 59 1.11 -4.44 1.65
CA GLY A 59 0.22 -4.75 0.53
C GLY A 59 -1.26 -4.58 0.89
N PHE A 60 -1.65 -4.95 2.12
CA PHE A 60 -3.01 -4.74 2.60
C PHE A 60 -3.36 -3.25 2.73
N LEU A 61 -2.41 -2.41 3.15
CA LEU A 61 -2.68 -1.02 3.51
C LEU A 61 -2.26 0.02 2.46
N HIS A 62 -1.64 -0.40 1.34
CA HIS A 62 -1.02 0.52 0.38
C HIS A 62 -1.92 1.70 -0.03
N ASP A 63 -3.22 1.44 -0.19
CA ASP A 63 -4.22 2.42 -0.63
C ASP A 63 -4.93 3.17 0.51
N LEU A 64 -4.48 3.04 1.76
CA LEU A 64 -5.09 3.66 2.95
C LEU A 64 -5.39 5.16 2.75
N GLY A 65 -4.51 5.87 2.06
CA GLY A 65 -4.67 7.30 1.82
C GLY A 65 -5.79 7.69 0.88
N LYS A 66 -6.43 6.74 0.18
CA LYS A 66 -7.64 7.01 -0.62
C LYS A 66 -8.76 7.61 0.23
N VAL A 67 -8.70 7.45 1.55
CA VAL A 67 -9.59 8.12 2.50
C VAL A 67 -9.68 9.63 2.28
N GLY A 68 -8.59 10.27 1.83
CA GLY A 68 -8.53 11.71 1.55
C GLY A 68 -8.81 12.11 0.10
N VAL A 69 -9.17 11.17 -0.77
CA VAL A 69 -9.50 11.44 -2.18
C VAL A 69 -11.04 11.47 -2.34
N PRO A 70 -11.61 12.38 -3.14
CA PRO A 70 -13.04 12.42 -3.41
C PRO A 70 -13.57 11.13 -4.04
N ASP A 71 -14.73 10.65 -3.59
CA ASP A 71 -15.37 9.42 -4.10
C ASP A 71 -15.65 9.50 -5.60
N ALA A 72 -16.00 10.69 -6.12
CA ALA A 72 -16.22 10.92 -7.55
C ALA A 72 -14.98 10.66 -8.41
N ILE A 73 -13.77 10.74 -7.82
CA ILE A 73 -12.50 10.43 -8.48
C ILE A 73 -12.16 8.95 -8.27
N VAL A 74 -12.27 8.45 -7.02
CA VAL A 74 -11.94 7.06 -6.69
C VAL A 74 -12.81 6.07 -7.48
N ASN A 75 -14.11 6.34 -7.57
CA ASN A 75 -15.10 5.45 -8.16
C ASN A 75 -15.48 5.85 -9.60
N LYS A 76 -14.68 6.69 -10.28
CA LYS A 76 -14.99 7.15 -11.63
C LYS A 76 -14.91 5.96 -12.62
N PRO A 77 -15.98 5.64 -13.37
CA PRO A 77 -15.95 4.52 -14.32
C PRO A 77 -15.20 4.86 -15.62
N ALA A 78 -15.06 6.15 -15.93
CA ALA A 78 -14.31 6.65 -17.08
C ALA A 78 -12.85 6.94 -16.70
N ARG A 79 -11.99 7.16 -17.71
CA ARG A 79 -10.62 7.60 -17.49
C ARG A 79 -10.60 8.93 -16.73
N LEU A 80 -9.66 9.05 -15.80
CA LEU A 80 -9.40 10.30 -15.09
C LEU A 80 -8.82 11.34 -16.05
N THR A 81 -9.18 12.60 -15.86
CA THR A 81 -8.48 13.74 -16.45
C THR A 81 -7.09 13.89 -15.82
N ASN A 82 -6.22 14.73 -16.40
CA ASN A 82 -4.91 15.00 -15.81
C ASN A 82 -5.03 15.58 -14.40
N ASP A 83 -5.95 16.52 -14.18
CA ASP A 83 -6.18 17.15 -12.88
C ASP A 83 -6.70 16.15 -11.83
N GLU A 84 -7.66 15.30 -12.21
CA GLU A 84 -8.16 14.22 -11.35
C GLU A 84 -7.07 13.20 -11.04
N TYR A 85 -6.21 12.92 -12.02
CA TYR A 85 -5.07 12.06 -11.85
C TYR A 85 -4.04 12.67 -10.88
N ASP A 86 -3.79 13.97 -10.94
CA ASP A 86 -2.92 14.64 -9.98
C ASP A 86 -3.49 14.65 -8.56
N ILE A 87 -4.82 14.73 -8.41
CA ILE A 87 -5.48 14.56 -7.11
C ILE A 87 -5.31 13.14 -6.59
N ILE A 88 -5.61 12.10 -7.38
CA ILE A 88 -5.52 10.72 -6.87
C ILE A 88 -4.07 10.36 -6.52
N LYS A 89 -3.05 10.92 -7.19
CA LYS A 89 -1.63 10.71 -6.86
C LYS A 89 -1.22 11.19 -5.46
N THR A 90 -2.04 12.00 -4.79
CA THR A 90 -1.72 12.49 -3.44
C THR A 90 -1.91 11.43 -2.36
N HIS A 91 -2.68 10.36 -2.62
CA HIS A 91 -3.04 9.38 -1.59
C HIS A 91 -1.84 8.71 -0.88
N PRO A 92 -0.68 8.43 -1.50
CA PRO A 92 0.44 7.84 -0.77
C PRO A 92 0.95 8.77 0.34
N ALA A 93 1.01 10.09 0.08
CA ALA A 93 1.39 11.10 1.06
C ALA A 93 0.36 11.21 2.19
N ILE A 94 -0.92 11.24 1.81
CA ILE A 94 -2.03 11.30 2.76
C ILE A 94 -1.99 10.07 3.68
N GLY A 95 -1.86 8.87 3.10
CA GLY A 95 -1.83 7.61 3.84
C GLY A 95 -0.65 7.51 4.81
N GLU A 96 0.54 7.93 4.39
CA GLU A 96 1.72 8.03 5.26
C GLU A 96 1.45 8.94 6.47
N GLY A 97 0.87 10.12 6.23
CA GLY A 97 0.49 11.05 7.29
C GLY A 97 -0.57 10.48 8.23
N ARG A 98 -1.56 9.74 7.73
CA ARG A 98 -2.64 9.17 8.55
C ARG A 98 -2.19 8.01 9.43
N ILE A 99 -1.25 7.19 8.95
CA ILE A 99 -0.78 6.02 9.71
C ILE A 99 0.33 6.37 10.70
N ALA A 100 1.01 7.51 10.56
CA ALA A 100 2.25 7.83 11.27
C ALA A 100 2.19 7.66 12.81
N GLU A 101 1.04 7.94 13.43
CA GLU A 101 0.86 7.84 14.88
C GLU A 101 0.46 6.43 15.36
N HIS A 102 0.10 5.53 14.44
CA HIS A 102 -0.26 4.16 14.82
C HIS A 102 1.00 3.40 15.29
N PRO A 103 0.97 2.66 16.41
CA PRO A 103 2.16 1.95 16.93
C PRO A 103 2.78 0.95 15.95
N LEU A 104 1.95 0.42 15.04
CA LEU A 104 2.37 -0.52 13.98
C LEU A 104 2.65 0.15 12.62
N ALA A 105 2.74 1.48 12.54
CA ALA A 105 2.98 2.21 11.29
C ALA A 105 4.20 1.70 10.53
N VAL A 106 5.27 1.35 11.25
CA VAL A 106 6.52 0.81 10.69
C VAL A 106 6.35 -0.46 9.85
N LEU A 107 5.22 -1.17 9.99
CA LEU A 107 4.91 -2.34 9.18
C LEU A 107 4.47 -2.00 7.76
N ALA A 108 3.93 -0.81 7.53
CA ALA A 108 3.23 -0.47 6.30
C ALA A 108 3.58 0.91 5.71
N GLN A 109 4.13 1.83 6.50
CA GLN A 109 4.38 3.22 6.10
C GLN A 109 5.16 3.32 4.79
N ASP A 110 6.25 2.56 4.65
CA ASP A 110 7.06 2.54 3.42
C ASP A 110 6.25 2.05 2.21
N ALA A 111 5.42 1.02 2.39
CA ALA A 111 4.58 0.50 1.30
C ALA A 111 3.50 1.51 0.91
N ILE A 112 2.86 2.16 1.88
CA ILE A 112 1.85 3.20 1.65
C ILE A 112 2.46 4.35 0.86
N ARG A 113 3.62 4.87 1.28
CA ARG A 113 4.25 6.02 0.66
C ARG A 113 4.78 5.74 -0.75
N HIS A 114 5.35 4.55 -0.98
CA HIS A 114 6.21 4.30 -2.13
C HIS A 114 5.69 3.22 -3.10
N HIS A 115 4.44 2.75 -2.99
CA HIS A 115 3.95 1.67 -3.86
C HIS A 115 3.78 2.05 -5.34
N HIS A 116 3.73 3.35 -5.68
CA HIS A 116 3.69 3.81 -7.08
C HIS A 116 5.06 4.01 -7.73
N GLU A 117 6.15 4.02 -6.96
CA GLU A 117 7.47 4.24 -7.56
C GLU A 117 7.99 2.96 -8.20
N ARG A 118 8.58 3.12 -9.38
CA ARG A 118 9.13 2.02 -10.17
C ARG A 118 10.62 1.87 -9.90
N VAL A 119 11.10 0.63 -9.96
CA VAL A 119 12.52 0.29 -9.81
C VAL A 119 13.39 0.89 -10.91
N ASP A 120 12.81 1.17 -12.09
CA ASP A 120 13.49 1.83 -13.21
C ASP A 120 13.44 3.37 -13.16
N GLY A 121 12.89 3.95 -12.08
CA GLY A 121 12.77 5.41 -11.92
C GLY A 121 11.65 6.07 -12.74
N GLY A 122 10.88 5.32 -13.53
CA GLY A 122 9.77 5.85 -14.34
C GLY A 122 8.43 6.00 -13.60
N GLY A 123 8.42 5.77 -12.28
CA GLY A 123 7.21 5.90 -11.45
C GLY A 123 6.95 7.35 -11.06
N ILE A 124 5.88 7.59 -10.29
CA ILE A 124 5.69 8.91 -9.67
C ILE A 124 6.85 9.13 -8.71
N ARG A 125 7.70 10.12 -9.01
CA ARG A 125 8.86 10.47 -8.19
C ARG A 125 8.38 11.17 -6.92
N ILE A 126 8.65 10.54 -5.78
CA ILE A 126 8.53 11.14 -4.46
C ILE A 126 9.93 11.07 -3.84
N ASP A 127 10.37 12.17 -3.25
CA ASP A 127 11.74 12.46 -2.79
C ASP A 127 12.47 11.26 -2.12
N LEU A 128 13.64 10.88 -2.67
CA LEU A 128 14.35 9.62 -2.44
C LEU A 128 15.50 9.74 -1.43
N ALA A 129 15.24 10.28 -0.25
CA ALA A 129 16.28 10.46 0.77
C ALA A 129 16.55 9.24 1.68
N ARG A 130 16.11 8.00 1.34
CA ARG A 130 16.32 6.83 2.23
C ARG A 130 16.82 5.55 1.54
N PRO A 131 17.93 4.96 2.02
CA PRO A 131 18.45 3.69 1.51
C PRO A 131 17.73 2.53 2.20
N LYS A 132 16.73 1.87 1.58
CA LYS A 132 16.22 0.51 1.96
C LYS A 132 15.07 0.05 1.05
N PHE A 133 15.37 -0.43 -0.16
CA PHE A 133 14.33 -0.88 -1.11
C PHE A 133 14.55 -2.30 -1.67
N ARG A 134 14.76 -3.29 -0.80
CA ARG A 134 14.77 -4.72 -1.22
C ARG A 134 13.38 -5.23 -1.64
N TRP A 135 12.31 -4.67 -1.10
CA TRP A 135 10.93 -5.09 -1.36
C TRP A 135 10.38 -4.67 -2.73
N LYS A 136 10.88 -3.57 -3.32
CA LYS A 136 10.39 -3.09 -4.63
C LYS A 136 10.66 -4.08 -5.77
N ARG A 137 11.72 -4.88 -5.71
CA ARG A 137 11.98 -5.95 -6.70
C ARG A 137 10.90 -7.03 -6.69
N ALA A 138 10.32 -7.35 -5.53
CA ALA A 138 9.24 -8.32 -5.42
C ALA A 138 7.90 -7.74 -5.90
N LEU A 139 7.60 -6.48 -5.54
CA LEU A 139 6.33 -5.82 -5.85
C LEU A 139 6.22 -5.27 -7.29
N CYS A 140 7.34 -4.92 -7.96
CA CYS A 140 7.30 -4.35 -9.32
C CYS A 140 6.69 -5.29 -10.39
N ARG A 141 6.62 -6.61 -10.12
CA ARG A 141 5.95 -7.59 -11.01
C ARG A 141 4.42 -7.59 -10.87
N LEU A 142 3.85 -6.91 -9.88
CA LEU A 142 2.41 -6.92 -9.58
C LEU A 142 1.58 -5.85 -10.31
N ARG A 143 2.21 -5.00 -11.14
CA ARG A 143 1.52 -3.90 -11.84
C ARG A 143 0.48 -4.37 -12.88
N THR A 144 0.49 -5.65 -13.23
CA THR A 144 -0.48 -6.21 -14.20
C THR A 144 -1.72 -6.81 -13.53
N PHE A 145 -1.71 -7.07 -12.22
CA PHE A 145 -2.78 -7.82 -11.55
C PHE A 145 -3.53 -7.08 -10.44
N LEU A 146 -3.01 -5.96 -9.92
CA LEU A 146 -3.52 -5.37 -8.66
C LEU A 146 -4.10 -3.95 -8.77
N THR A 147 -4.04 -3.31 -9.94
CA THR A 147 -4.51 -1.93 -10.17
C THR A 147 -5.49 -1.82 -11.34
N ARG A 148 -6.23 -2.90 -11.63
CA ARG A 148 -7.45 -2.87 -12.44
C ARG A 148 -8.57 -3.51 -11.64
#